data_AF-A0A2A5NYY5-F1
#
_entry.id   AF-A0A2A5NYY5-F1
#
_cell.length_a   1.000
_cell.length_b   1.000
_cell.length_c   1.000
_cell.angle_alpha   90.00
_cell.angle_beta   90.00
_cell.angle_gamma   90.00
#
_symmetry.space_group_name_H-M   'P 1'
#
loop_
_entity.id
_entity.type
_entity.pdbx_description
1 polymer ?
#
loop_
_entity_poly.entity_id
_entity_poly.type
_entity_poly.pdbx_seq_one_letter_code
_entity_poly.pdbx_strand_id
1 'polypeptide(L)' 'MLPSGGYARYYSGLSARSFVREVSFISCRREGLERLGPIAVRLAELEGFKLHALSIEERLKRGRG' A
#
# COMPACT_ATOMS: atom_id res chain seq x y z
N MET A 1 26.45 12.74 11.46
CA MET A 1 26.34 12.14 12.81
C MET A 1 26.10 10.65 12.70
N LEU A 2 26.72 9.84 13.57
CA LEU A 2 26.55 8.38 13.59
C LEU A 2 25.83 7.93 14.89
N PRO A 3 24.94 6.93 14.83
CA PRO A 3 24.30 6.38 16.02
C PRO A 3 25.31 5.61 16.87
N SER A 4 25.51 6.04 18.12
CA SER A 4 26.35 5.37 19.13
C SER A 4 25.51 4.48 20.06
N GLY A 5 26.12 3.82 21.06
CA GLY A 5 25.37 3.05 22.08
C GLY A 5 24.65 1.79 21.58
N GLY A 6 25.08 1.22 20.45
CA GLY A 6 24.48 0.00 19.87
C GLY A 6 23.32 0.23 18.90
N TYR A 7 22.88 1.49 18.73
CA TYR A 7 21.79 1.87 17.83
C TYR A 7 22.12 1.74 16.33
N ALA A 8 23.39 1.57 15.97
CA ALA A 8 23.82 1.35 14.58
C ALA A 8 23.23 0.08 13.93
N ARG A 9 22.70 -0.87 14.71
CA ARG A 9 21.98 -2.04 14.18
C ARG A 9 20.58 -1.73 13.65
N TYR A 10 19.98 -0.63 14.10
CA TYR A 10 18.58 -0.30 13.82
C TYR A 10 18.41 1.06 13.14
N TYR A 11 19.40 1.96 13.29
CA TYR A 11 19.34 3.31 12.76
C TYR A 11 20.50 3.57 11.81
N SER A 12 20.18 4.24 10.70
CA SER A 12 21.17 4.78 9.79
C SER A 12 21.82 6.03 10.36
N GLY A 13 23.04 6.34 9.90
CA GLY A 13 23.67 7.64 10.12
C GLY A 13 22.79 8.80 9.64
N LEU A 14 22.94 9.97 10.28
CA LEU A 14 22.26 11.19 9.83
C LEU A 14 22.71 11.52 8.41
N SER A 15 21.75 11.67 7.51
CA SER A 15 21.96 12.04 6.12
C SER A 15 20.92 13.07 5.68
N ALA A 16 21.07 13.66 4.49
CA ALA A 16 20.06 14.56 3.94
C ALA A 16 18.66 13.93 3.88
N ARG A 17 18.58 12.60 3.65
CA ARG A 17 17.31 11.84 3.62
C ARG A 17 16.57 11.89 4.96
N SER A 18 17.29 12.07 6.08
CA SER A 18 16.68 12.20 7.41
C SER A 18 15.79 13.44 7.57
N PHE A 19 15.91 14.41 6.66
CA PHE A 19 15.12 15.64 6.66
C PHE A 19 14.02 15.65 5.59
N VAL A 20 13.87 14.56 4.82
CA VAL A 20 12.89 14.46 3.74
C VAL A 20 11.78 13.48 4.15
N ARG A 21 10.53 13.87 3.95
CA ARG A 21 9.38 12.96 4.05
C ARG A 21 9.20 12.23 2.72
N GLU A 22 9.36 10.92 2.74
CA GLU A 22 9.06 10.08 1.58
C GLU A 22 7.55 9.82 1.51
N VAL A 23 6.95 10.07 0.34
CA VAL A 23 5.52 9.86 0.08
C VAL A 23 5.37 8.94 -1.11
N SER A 24 4.70 7.80 -0.92
CA SER A 24 4.44 6.84 -1.98
C SER A 24 3.16 7.21 -2.74
N PHE A 25 3.25 7.23 -4.07
CA PHE A 25 2.11 7.39 -4.96
C PHE A 25 1.84 6.07 -5.68
N ILE A 26 0.59 5.61 -5.64
CA ILE A 26 0.17 4.36 -6.29
C ILE A 26 -1.00 4.68 -7.21
N SER A 27 -0.91 4.21 -8.46
CA SER A 27 -1.99 4.28 -9.44
C SER A 27 -2.27 2.89 -9.99
N CYS A 28 -3.53 2.63 -10.32
CA CYS A 28 -3.97 1.35 -10.85
C CYS A 28 -4.79 1.60 -12.11
N ARG A 29 -4.38 1.01 -13.23
CA ARG A 29 -5.16 1.02 -14.47
C ARG A 29 -6.26 -0.04 -14.40
N ARG A 30 -7.23 0.05 -15.31
CA ARG A 30 -8.39 -0.83 -15.32
C ARG A 30 -8.00 -2.31 -15.39
N GLU A 31 -7.06 -2.65 -16.25
CA GLU A 31 -6.58 -4.02 -16.46
C GLU A 31 -5.90 -4.57 -15.20
N GLY A 32 -5.19 -3.70 -14.47
CA GLY A 32 -4.59 -4.02 -13.19
C GLY A 32 -5.64 -4.30 -12.11
N LEU A 33 -6.69 -3.47 -12.07
CA LEU A 33 -7.80 -3.66 -11.13
C LEU A 33 -8.57 -4.94 -11.43
N GLU A 34 -8.79 -5.29 -12.70
CA GLU A 34 -9.45 -6.54 -13.07
C GLU A 34 -8.65 -7.78 -12.70
N ARG A 35 -7.32 -7.71 -12.84
CA ARG A 35 -6.43 -8.82 -12.46
C ARG A 35 -6.31 -8.99 -10.95
N LEU A 36 -6.13 -7.89 -10.21
CA LEU A 36 -5.84 -7.93 -8.78
C LEU A 36 -7.08 -7.80 -7.89
N GLY A 37 -8.15 -7.20 -8.40
CA GLY A 37 -9.38 -6.90 -7.67
C GLY A 37 -10.04 -8.13 -7.05
N PRO A 38 -10.23 -9.25 -7.76
CA PRO A 38 -10.84 -10.45 -7.18
C PRO A 38 -10.05 -11.01 -5.98
N ILE A 39 -8.71 -10.97 -6.07
CA ILE A 39 -7.83 -11.41 -4.99
C ILE A 39 -7.91 -10.44 -3.80
N ALA A 40 -7.90 -9.14 -4.07
CA ALA A 40 -8.01 -8.11 -3.04
C ALA A 40 -9.37 -8.15 -2.31
N VAL A 41 -10.47 -8.43 -3.01
CA VAL A 41 -11.78 -8.68 -2.40
C VAL A 41 -11.71 -9.89 -1.47
N ARG A 42 -11.16 -11.01 -1.94
CA ARG A 42 -11.04 -12.22 -1.11
C ARG A 42 -10.22 -11.99 0.15
N LEU A 43 -9.10 -11.27 0.05
CA LEU A 43 -8.29 -10.90 1.21
C LEU A 43 -9.08 -10.03 2.19
N ALA A 44 -9.75 -9.00 1.69
CA ALA A 44 -10.57 -8.12 2.52
C ALA A 44 -11.72 -8.87 3.22
N GLU A 45 -12.34 -9.86 2.57
CA GLU A 45 -13.35 -10.72 3.21
C GLU A 45 -12.76 -11.58 4.33
N LEU A 46 -11.61 -12.21 4.09
CA LEU A 46 -10.93 -13.06 5.07
C LEU A 46 -10.48 -12.27 6.30
N GLU A 47 -10.06 -11.02 6.12
CA GLU A 47 -9.68 -10.09 7.19
C GLU A 47 -10.88 -9.40 7.85
N GLY A 48 -12.10 -9.60 7.33
CA GLY A 48 -13.33 -8.98 7.86
C GLY A 48 -13.58 -7.54 7.43
N PHE A 49 -12.80 -7.01 6.47
CA PHE A 49 -12.91 -5.65 5.94
C PHE A 49 -13.96 -5.51 4.84
N LYS A 50 -15.23 -5.77 5.19
CA LYS A 50 -16.37 -5.78 4.25
C LYS A 50 -16.50 -4.51 3.40
N LEU A 51 -16.22 -3.33 3.97
CA LEU A 51 -16.30 -2.06 3.23
C LEU A 51 -15.17 -1.89 2.20
N HIS A 52 -14.00 -2.48 2.45
CA HIS A 52 -12.90 -2.48 1.48
C HIS A 52 -13.23 -3.38 0.29
N ALA A 53 -13.75 -4.58 0.55
CA ALA A 53 -14.26 -5.49 -0.48
C ALA A 53 -15.32 -4.82 -1.36
N LEU A 54 -16.36 -4.23 -0.74
CA LEU A 54 -17.43 -3.53 -1.45
C LEU A 54 -16.88 -2.40 -2.35
N SER A 55 -15.93 -1.62 -1.84
CA SER A 55 -15.30 -0.53 -2.60
C SER A 55 -14.62 -1.04 -3.88
N ILE A 56 -13.98 -2.21 -3.82
CA ILE A 56 -13.30 -2.82 -4.98
C ILE A 56 -14.35 -3.37 -5.96
N GLU A 57 -15.35 -4.08 -5.46
CA GLU A 57 -16.42 -4.66 -6.27
C GLU A 57 -17.19 -3.60 -7.08
N GLU A 58 -17.54 -2.46 -6.46
CA GLU A 58 -18.24 -1.38 -7.17
C GLU A 58 -17.41 -0.82 -8.32
N ARG A 59 -16.09 -0.69 -8.14
CA ARG A 59 -15.20 -0.26 -9.22
C ARG A 59 -15.09 -1.31 -10.31
N LEU A 60 -15.08 -2.60 -9.97
CA LEU A 60 -15.07 -3.69 -10.95
C LEU A 60 -16.35 -3.71 -11.79
N LYS A 61 -17.52 -3.47 -11.19
CA LYS A 61 -18.82 -3.37 -11.89
C LYS A 61 -18.84 -2.21 -12.88
N ARG A 62 -18.36 -1.02 -12.49
CA ARG A 62 -18.42 0.20 -13.32
C ARG A 62 -17.65 0.12 -14.64
N GLY A 63 -16.62 -0.72 -14.76
CA GLY A 63 -15.88 -0.89 -16.02
C GLY A 63 -16.40 -2.00 -16.95
N ARG A 64 -17.53 -2.62 -16.62
CA ARG A 64 -18.27 -3.52 -17.53
C ARG A 64 -19.39 -2.80 -18.29
N GLY A 65 -19.44 -1.48 -18.22
CA GLY A 65 -20.38 -0.60 -18.94
C GLY A 65 -19.69 0.17 -20.05
#